data_AF-A0A832IJ91-F1
#
_entry.id   AF-A0A832IJ91-F1
#
_cell.length_a   1.000
_cell.length_b   1.000
_cell.length_c   1.000
_cell.angle_alpha   90.00
_cell.angle_beta   90.00
_cell.angle_gamma   90.00
#
_symmetry.space_group_name_H-M   'P 1'
#
loop_
_entity.id
_entity.type
_entity.pdbx_description
1 polymer ?
#
loop_
_entity_poly.entity_id
_entity_poly.type
_entity_poly.pdbx_seq_one_letter_code
_entity_poly.pdbx_strand_id
1 'polypeptide(L)' 'MAKKPTVKNDLKVIKGIGPKIETILNAAGITSYEGLAKMTVANINKVLTDAGIVNIKIYNTSQWKAQAIKAAKANS' A
#
# COMPACT_ATOMS: atom_id res chain seq x y z
N MET A 1 9.90 -0.73 23.32
CA MET A 1 8.99 -1.23 22.26
C MET A 1 9.81 -1.30 20.96
N ALA A 2 10.25 -2.50 20.55
CA ALA A 2 11.15 -2.64 19.40
C ALA A 2 10.38 -2.42 18.09
N LYS A 3 10.62 -1.26 17.45
CA LYS A 3 10.16 -0.98 16.08
C LYS A 3 10.95 -1.92 15.17
N LYS A 4 10.34 -3.05 14.75
CA LYS A 4 10.94 -3.94 13.72
C LYS A 4 11.49 -3.06 12.59
N PRO A 5 12.67 -3.36 12.03
CA PRO A 5 13.21 -2.57 10.92
C PRO A 5 12.12 -2.51 9.86
N THR A 6 11.59 -1.32 9.61
CA THR A 6 10.55 -1.09 8.62
C THR A 6 11.20 -1.31 7.27
N VAL A 7 11.20 -2.56 6.80
CA VAL A 7 11.66 -2.92 5.46
C VAL A 7 10.82 -2.07 4.51
N LYS A 8 11.46 -1.08 3.89
CA LYS A 8 10.81 -0.26 2.88
C LYS A 8 10.88 -1.04 1.58
N ASN A 9 9.72 -1.48 1.10
CA ASN A 9 9.60 -2.15 -0.19
C ASN A 9 9.24 -1.13 -1.26
N ASP A 10 9.61 -1.43 -2.50
CA ASP A 10 9.10 -0.73 -3.66
C ASP A 10 7.66 -1.19 -3.92
N LEU A 11 6.67 -0.37 -3.56
CA LEU A 11 5.26 -0.68 -3.73
C LEU A 11 4.81 -0.54 -5.20
N LYS A 12 5.60 0.10 -6.07
CA LYS A 12 5.29 0.26 -7.49
C LYS A 12 5.33 -1.07 -8.25
N VAL A 13 5.88 -2.14 -7.67
CA VAL A 13 5.76 -3.50 -8.22
C VAL A 13 4.30 -3.98 -8.28
N ILE A 14 3.42 -3.40 -7.46
CA ILE A 14 1.99 -3.71 -7.45
C ILE A 14 1.31 -2.92 -8.56
N LYS A 15 0.66 -3.63 -9.48
CA LYS A 15 0.01 -3.01 -10.64
C LYS A 15 -1.04 -1.99 -10.20
N GLY A 16 -0.89 -0.76 -10.68
CA GLY A 16 -1.76 0.38 -10.37
C GLY A 16 -1.23 1.30 -9.27
N ILE A 17 -0.19 0.89 -8.53
CA ILE A 17 0.54 1.78 -7.63
C ILE A 17 1.64 2.48 -8.42
N GLY A 18 1.42 3.75 -8.76
CA GLY A 18 2.45 4.61 -9.34
C GLY A 18 3.25 5.38 -8.27
N PRO A 19 4.30 6.13 -8.66
CA PRO A 19 5.14 6.91 -7.73
C PRO A 19 4.34 7.86 -6.82
N LYS A 20 3.28 8.47 -7.34
CA LYS A 20 2.38 9.33 -6.56
C LYS A 20 1.65 8.57 -5.46
N ILE A 21 1.07 7.41 -5.80
CA ILE A 21 0.34 6.57 -4.84
C ILE A 21 1.30 6.00 -3.79
N GLU A 22 2.47 5.51 -4.21
CA GLU A 22 3.51 5.04 -3.28
C GLU A 22 3.91 6.15 -2.30
N THR A 23 4.06 7.40 -2.76
CA THR A 23 4.38 8.53 -1.89
C THR A 23 3.28 8.77 -0.84
N ILE A 24 2.01 8.71 -1.25
CA ILE A 24 0.86 8.86 -0.35
C ILE A 24 0.83 7.72 0.69
N LEU A 25 1.00 6.47 0.25
CA LEU A 25 1.03 5.32 1.14
C LEU A 25 2.20 5.40 2.13
N ASN A 26 3.38 5.78 1.66
CA ASN A 26 4.56 6.00 2.50
C ASN A 26 4.34 7.10 3.54
N ALA A 27 3.70 8.22 3.15
CA ALA A 27 3.35 9.31 4.06
C ALA A 27 2.35 8.85 5.14
N ALA A 28 1.47 7.90 4.81
CA ALA A 28 0.57 7.24 5.76
C ALA A 28 1.24 6.12 6.59
N GLY A 29 2.57 5.93 6.47
CA GLY A 29 3.33 4.90 7.18
C GLY A 29 3.25 3.50 6.57
N ILE A 30 2.65 3.36 5.39
CA ILE A 30 2.54 2.09 4.66
C ILE A 30 3.72 2.00 3.70
N THR A 31 4.83 1.46 4.19
CA THR A 31 6.09 1.40 3.44
C THR A 31 6.49 -0.01 3.00
N SER A 32 5.72 -1.04 3.34
CA SER A 32 6.09 -2.44 3.09
C SER A 32 4.93 -3.25 2.51
N TYR A 33 5.25 -4.36 1.82
CA TYR A 33 4.22 -5.28 1.32
C TYR A 33 3.37 -5.85 2.44
N GLU A 34 3.99 -6.18 3.57
CA GLU A 34 3.29 -6.63 4.78
C GLU A 34 2.34 -5.57 5.33
N GLY A 35 2.79 -4.31 5.39
CA GLY A 35 1.99 -3.18 5.86
C GLY A 35 0.75 -3.00 5.00
N LEU A 36 0.93 -3.01 3.67
CA LEU A 36 -0.18 -2.91 2.73
C LEU A 36 -1.10 -4.14 2.76
N ALA A 37 -0.55 -5.34 2.96
CA ALA A 37 -1.33 -6.58 3.07
C ALA A 37 -2.23 -6.62 4.32
N LYS A 38 -1.78 -6.01 5.43
CA LYS A 38 -2.54 -5.94 6.70
C LYS A 38 -3.67 -4.92 6.66
N MET A 39 -3.64 -3.98 5.70
CA MET A 39 -4.69 -2.98 5.55
C MET A 39 -6.01 -3.57 5.04
N THR A 40 -7.11 -2.89 5.34
CA THR A 40 -8.41 -3.15 4.70
C THR A 40 -8.55 -2.29 3.44
N VAL A 41 -9.36 -2.73 2.48
CA VAL A 41 -9.67 -1.96 1.27
C VAL A 41 -10.22 -0.58 1.63
N ALA A 42 -11.08 -0.50 2.65
CA ALA A 42 -11.62 0.75 3.17
C ALA A 42 -10.52 1.70 3.69
N ASN A 43 -9.55 1.18 4.44
CA ASN A 43 -8.46 2.00 4.97
C ASN A 43 -7.54 2.50 3.85
N ILE A 44 -7.25 1.67 2.84
CA ILE A 44 -6.46 2.09 1.68
C ILE A 44 -7.20 3.22 0.95
N ASN A 45 -8.49 3.04 0.68
CA ASN A 45 -9.32 4.06 0.05
C ASN A 45 -9.35 5.36 0.88
N LYS A 46 -9.46 5.26 2.20
CA LYS A 46 -9.43 6.43 3.10
C LYS A 46 -8.12 7.19 2.97
N VAL A 47 -6.98 6.51 3.00
CA VAL A 47 -5.65 7.13 2.82
C VAL A 47 -5.56 7.88 1.49
N LEU A 48 -6.08 7.30 0.41
CA LEU A 48 -6.11 7.96 -0.90
C LEU A 48 -7.01 9.21 -0.88
N THR A 49 -8.21 9.11 -0.31
CA THR A 49 -9.15 10.23 -0.21
C THR A 49 -8.61 11.36 0.66
N ASP A 50 -8.03 11.06 1.83
CA ASP A 50 -7.38 12.03 2.72
C ASP A 50 -6.22 12.75 2.01
N ALA A 51 -5.52 12.07 1.10
CA ALA A 51 -4.47 12.66 0.28
C ALA A 51 -4.99 13.40 -0.98
N GLY A 52 -6.30 13.59 -1.11
CA GLY A 52 -6.92 14.34 -2.21
C GLY A 52 -7.11 13.54 -3.50
N ILE A 53 -7.03 12.20 -3.47
CA ILE A 53 -7.37 11.37 -4.62
C ILE A 53 -8.89 11.31 -4.75
N VAL A 54 -9.43 12.05 -5.71
CA VAL A 54 -10.89 12.14 -5.95
C VAL A 54 -11.45 10.92 -6.67
N ASN A 55 -10.69 10.31 -7.58
CA ASN A 55 -11.15 9.19 -8.39
C ASN A 55 -10.69 7.85 -7.82
N ILE A 56 -11.08 7.53 -6.58
CA ILE A 56 -10.63 6.26 -5.94
C ILE A 56 -11.17 5.01 -6.66
N LYS A 57 -12.28 5.14 -7.40
CA LYS A 57 -12.99 4.03 -8.06
C LYS A 57 -12.20 3.39 -9.20
N ILE A 58 -11.27 4.12 -9.82
CA ILE A 58 -10.40 3.56 -10.88
C ILE A 58 -9.27 2.70 -10.31
N TYR A 59 -8.98 2.81 -9.01
CA TYR A 59 -7.94 2.03 -8.36
C TYR A 59 -8.53 0.75 -7.78
N ASN A 60 -7.98 -0.39 -8.21
CA ASN A 60 -8.38 -1.68 -7.67
C ASN A 60 -7.59 -1.99 -6.39
N THR A 61 -7.95 -1.32 -5.30
CA THR A 61 -7.27 -1.45 -3.99
C THR A 61 -7.41 -2.85 -3.38
N SER A 62 -8.45 -3.61 -3.77
CA SER A 62 -8.57 -5.04 -3.46
C SER A 62 -7.45 -5.85 -4.13
N GLN A 63 -7.17 -5.60 -5.41
CA GLN A 63 -6.05 -6.23 -6.10
C GLN A 63 -4.69 -5.79 -5.56
N TRP A 64 -4.55 -4.56 -5.09
CA TRP A 64 -3.33 -4.12 -4.44
C TRP A 64 -3.03 -4.94 -3.19
N LYS A 65 -4.03 -5.13 -2.32
CA LYS A 65 -3.90 -6.00 -1.14
C LYS A 65 -3.54 -7.43 -1.53
N ALA A 66 -4.20 -8.00 -2.53
CA ALA A 66 -3.92 -9.37 -2.99
C ALA A 66 -2.48 -9.52 -3.52
N GLN A 67 -1.99 -8.55 -4.30
CA GLN A 67 -0.61 -8.55 -4.79
C GLN A 67 0.40 -8.29 -3.67
N ALA A 68 0.08 -7.41 -2.72
CA ALA A 68 0.91 -7.18 -1.54
C ALA A 68 1.08 -8.45 -0.70
N ILE A 69 0.02 -9.25 -0.51
CA ILE A 69 0.11 -10.56 0.19
C ILE A 69 1.07 -11.49 -0.55
N LYS A 70 0.99 -11.55 -1.89
CA LYS A 70 1.89 -12.39 -2.70
C LYS A 70 3.34 -11.91 -2.62
N ALA A 71 3.55 -10.60 -2.76
CA ALA A 71 4.87 -9.97 -2.68
C ALA A 71 5.50 -10.11 -1.29
N ALA A 72 4.69 -10.00 -0.22
CA ALA A 72 5.13 -10.23 1.15
C ALA A 72 5.64 -11.66 1.34
N LYS A 73 4.87 -12.66 0.87
CA LYS A 73 5.27 -14.08 0.93
C LYS A 73 6.54 -14.38 0.13
N ALA A 74 6.73 -13.75 -1.02
CA ALA A 74 7.92 -13.94 -1.85
C ALA A 74 9.18 -13.30 -1.24
N ASN A 75 9.02 -12.37 -0.29
CA ASN A 75 10.11 -11.70 0.44
C ASN A 75 10.19 -12.14 1.92
N SER A 76 9.57 -13.28 2.27
CA SER A 76 9.57 -13.87 3.63
C SER A 76 10.59 -14.98 3.77
#